data_AF-A0A928BM00-F1
#
_entry.id   AF-A0A928BM00-F1
#
_cell.length_a   1.000
_cell.length_b   1.000
_cell.length_c   1.000
_cell.angle_alpha   90.00
_cell.angle_beta   90.00
_cell.angle_gamma   90.00
#
_symmetry.space_group_name_H-M   'P 1'
#
loop_
_entity.id
_entity.type
_entity.pdbx_description
1 polymer ?
#
loop_
_entity_poly.entity_id
_entity_poly.type
_entity_poly.pdbx_seq_one_letter_code
_entity_poly.pdbx_strand_id
1 'polypeptide(L)'
;MKVLSFDEGFSRMAALCSVSEHCESEIREKLQKVGMCDADIVRIIDALYDAGYLDTARYCRAFARDKLRFAHWGRVKIQQALRMKGLPESDVRKALSALDEELGDEYRSILKEALEQKARSLGMHLTDGCDEEAEWAAEEEDEEEGCVTSERYARRQKLIRFAASRGFTMDEILSLLS
;
A
#
# COMPACT_ATOMS: atom_id res chain seq x y z
N MET A 1 38.38 -6.73 2.24
CA MET A 1 37.06 -6.50 2.87
C MET A 1 37.31 -5.91 4.24
N LYS A 2 36.86 -4.69 4.51
CA LYS A 2 36.99 -4.09 5.84
C LYS A 2 35.80 -4.55 6.67
N VAL A 3 36.05 -5.46 7.60
CA VAL A 3 35.03 -5.88 8.58
C VAL A 3 34.77 -4.66 9.46
N LEU A 4 33.53 -4.18 9.50
CA LEU A 4 33.17 -3.07 10.38
C LEU A 4 33.22 -3.54 11.84
N SER A 5 33.71 -2.68 12.73
CA SER A 5 33.62 -2.94 14.16
C SER A 5 32.18 -2.77 14.66
N PHE A 6 31.90 -3.26 15.87
CA PHE A 6 30.61 -3.06 16.53
C PHE A 6 30.21 -1.59 16.59
N ASP A 7 31.11 -0.71 17.03
CA ASP A 7 30.84 0.73 17.19
C ASP A 7 30.59 1.44 15.85
N GLU A 8 31.36 1.07 14.81
CA GLU A 8 31.17 1.61 13.47
C GLU A 8 29.83 1.12 12.87
N GLY A 9 29.48 -0.15 13.10
CA GLY A 9 28.22 -0.74 12.69
C GLY A 9 27.02 -0.08 13.36
N PHE A 10 27.06 0.07 14.69
CA PHE A 10 26.03 0.75 15.47
C PHE A 10 25.87 2.21 15.02
N SER A 11 26.95 2.98 14.97
CA SER A 11 26.91 4.40 14.59
C SER A 11 26.32 4.60 13.19
N ARG A 12 26.68 3.71 12.25
CA ARG A 12 26.16 3.76 10.87
C ARG A 12 24.68 3.42 10.81
N MET A 13 24.22 2.41 11.54
CA MET A 13 22.80 2.04 11.58
C MET A 13 21.96 3.08 12.32
N ALA A 14 22.46 3.64 13.43
CA ALA A 14 21.82 4.72 14.15
C ALA A 14 21.64 5.97 13.26
N ALA A 15 22.66 6.35 12.49
CA ALA A 15 22.58 7.45 11.52
C ALA A 15 21.59 7.17 10.38
N LEU A 16 21.37 5.91 10.01
CA LEU A 16 20.33 5.55 9.05
C LEU A 16 18.94 5.67 9.68
N CYS A 17 18.75 5.11 10.87
CA CYS A 17 17.50 5.18 11.63
C CYS A 17 17.10 6.62 12.00
N SER A 18 18.05 7.54 12.13
CA SER A 18 17.76 8.95 12.37
C SER A 18 17.19 9.68 11.15
N VAL A 19 17.47 9.21 9.94
CA VAL A 19 16.98 9.81 8.68
C VAL A 19 15.68 9.18 8.23
N SER A 20 15.56 7.85 8.35
CA SER A 20 14.37 7.12 7.96
C SER A 20 14.11 5.92 8.86
N GLU A 21 12.83 5.60 9.05
CA GLU A 21 12.41 4.43 9.80
C GLU A 21 12.84 3.15 9.10
N HIS A 22 13.40 2.22 9.86
CA HIS A 22 13.84 0.92 9.38
C HIS A 22 13.30 -0.20 10.27
N CYS A 23 13.09 -1.37 9.67
CA CYS A 23 12.76 -2.58 10.41
C CYS A 23 14.00 -3.44 10.63
N GLU A 24 13.92 -4.33 11.62
CA GLU A 24 14.99 -5.27 11.96
C GLU A 24 15.52 -6.01 10.73
N SER A 25 14.63 -6.53 9.87
CA SER A 25 15.03 -7.28 8.68
C SER A 25 15.88 -6.45 7.71
N GLU A 26 15.60 -5.15 7.57
CA GLU A 26 16.36 -4.26 6.69
C GLU A 26 17.75 -3.96 7.26
N ILE A 27 17.83 -3.72 8.57
CA ILE A 27 19.11 -3.49 9.26
C ILE A 27 19.97 -4.75 9.20
N ARG A 28 19.37 -5.92 9.48
CA ARG A 28 20.04 -7.23 9.37
C ARG A 28 20.59 -7.45 7.96
N GLU A 29 19.78 -7.24 6.92
CA GLU A 29 20.22 -7.40 5.53
C GLU A 29 21.38 -6.44 5.18
N LYS A 30 21.33 -5.19 5.65
CA LYS A 30 22.41 -4.21 5.44
C LYS A 30 23.72 -4.63 6.13
N LEU A 31 23.65 -5.11 7.37
CA LEU A 31 24.83 -5.55 8.11
C LEU A 31 25.40 -6.87 7.56
N GLN A 32 24.54 -7.78 7.09
CA GLN A 32 24.96 -9.01 6.41
C GLN A 32 25.69 -8.70 5.08
N LYS A 33 25.19 -7.74 4.28
CA LYS A 33 25.87 -7.29 3.04
C LYS A 33 27.26 -6.72 3.29
N VAL A 34 27.50 -6.19 4.48
CA VAL A 34 28.80 -5.66 4.91
C VAL A 34 29.76 -6.78 5.33
N GLY A 35 29.28 -8.00 5.53
CA GLY A 35 30.09 -9.16 5.92
C GLY A 35 30.30 -9.27 7.43
N MET A 36 29.40 -8.72 8.24
CA MET A 36 29.43 -8.83 9.70
C MET A 36 28.89 -10.19 10.16
N CYS A 37 29.37 -10.70 11.30
CA CYS A 37 28.89 -11.98 11.83
C CYS A 37 27.50 -11.83 12.45
N ASP A 38 26.68 -12.89 12.39
CA ASP A 38 25.29 -12.85 12.87
C ASP A 38 25.20 -12.52 14.37
N ALA A 39 26.17 -12.96 15.17
CA ALA A 39 26.24 -12.65 16.60
C ALA A 39 26.41 -11.15 16.88
N ASP A 40 27.28 -10.47 16.13
CA ASP A 40 27.47 -9.01 16.26
C ASP A 40 26.26 -8.24 15.73
N ILE A 41 25.61 -8.76 14.68
CA ILE A 41 24.39 -8.17 14.12
C ILE A 41 23.27 -8.16 15.14
N VAL A 42 23.03 -9.29 15.82
CA VAL A 42 22.03 -9.38 16.88
C VAL A 42 22.32 -8.38 18.00
N ARG A 43 23.59 -8.28 18.45
CA ARG A 43 23.99 -7.30 19.48
C ARG A 43 23.74 -5.85 19.06
N ILE A 44 23.99 -5.51 17.79
CA ILE A 44 23.74 -4.16 17.27
C ILE A 44 22.24 -3.89 17.22
N ILE A 45 21.44 -4.86 16.76
CA ILE A 45 19.98 -4.74 16.71
C ILE A 45 19.41 -4.50 18.12
N ASP A 46 19.84 -5.29 19.11
CA ASP A 46 19.41 -5.15 20.50
C ASP A 46 19.78 -3.75 21.03
N ALA A 47 21.00 -3.29 20.79
CA ALA A 47 21.43 -1.94 21.18
C ALA A 47 20.61 -0.83 20.50
N LEU A 48 20.17 -1.03 19.26
CA LEU A 48 19.32 -0.06 18.55
C LEU A 48 17.89 -0.05 19.10
N TYR A 49 17.37 -1.19 19.56
CA TYR A 49 16.11 -1.25 20.29
C TYR A 49 16.21 -0.55 21.64
N ASP A 50 17.27 -0.82 22.41
CA ASP A 50 17.50 -0.20 23.72
C ASP A 50 17.65 1.33 23.62
N ALA A 51 18.31 1.81 22.56
CA ALA A 51 18.45 3.22 22.27
C ALA A 51 17.21 3.87 21.63
N GLY A 52 16.15 3.10 21.32
CA GLY A 52 14.90 3.59 20.75
C GLY A 52 14.97 3.99 19.25
N TYR A 53 16.03 3.59 18.56
CA TYR A 53 16.16 3.81 17.11
C TYR A 53 15.24 2.89 16.31
N LEU A 54 15.03 1.66 16.77
CA LEU A 54 14.12 0.69 16.16
C LEU A 54 12.79 0.63 16.91
N ASP A 55 11.70 0.92 16.19
CA ASP A 55 10.34 0.75 16.67
C ASP A 55 9.50 0.13 15.55
N THR A 56 9.08 -1.11 15.77
CA THR A 56 8.30 -1.89 14.80
C THR A 56 6.93 -1.27 14.52
N ALA A 57 6.26 -0.74 15.53
CA ALA A 57 4.94 -0.14 15.37
C ALA A 57 5.04 1.20 14.61
N ARG A 58 6.06 2.00 14.92
CA ARG A 58 6.36 3.26 14.22
C ARG A 58 6.70 2.99 12.75
N TYR A 59 7.53 1.98 12.48
CA TYR A 59 7.85 1.55 11.12
C TYR A 59 6.61 1.10 10.35
N CYS A 60 5.76 0.23 10.92
CA CYS A 60 4.55 -0.27 10.25
C CYS A 60 3.62 0.88 9.84
N ARG A 61 3.40 1.86 10.72
CA ARG A 61 2.57 3.04 10.43
C ARG A 61 3.16 3.90 9.32
N ALA A 62 4.44 4.25 9.42
CA ALA A 62 5.12 5.05 8.41
C ALA A 62 5.12 4.36 7.03
N PHE A 63 5.43 3.06 7.01
CA PHE A 63 5.43 2.25 5.80
C PHE A 63 4.04 2.20 5.14
N ALA A 64 2.98 2.01 5.93
CA ALA A 64 1.61 1.98 5.41
C ALA A 64 1.24 3.33 4.75
N ARG A 65 1.53 4.45 5.43
CA ARG A 65 1.27 5.80 4.92
C ARG A 65 2.03 6.09 3.62
N ASP A 66 3.32 5.74 3.57
CA ASP A 66 4.15 5.98 2.39
C ASP A 66 3.69 5.14 1.19
N LYS A 67 3.32 3.86 1.41
CA LYS A 67 2.80 3.00 0.35
C LYS A 67 1.43 3.41 -0.15
N LEU A 68 0.60 3.98 0.72
CA LEU A 68 -0.66 4.56 0.32
C LEU A 68 -0.43 5.79 -0.57
N ARG A 69 0.32 6.78 -0.09
CA ARG A 69 0.50 8.09 -0.77
C ARG A 69 1.27 8.01 -2.07
N PHE A 70 2.38 7.27 -2.09
CA PHE A 70 3.30 7.29 -3.25
C PHE A 70 3.07 6.12 -4.20
N ALA A 71 2.66 4.95 -3.69
CA ALA A 71 2.48 3.75 -4.49
C ALA A 71 1.01 3.41 -4.78
N HIS A 72 0.06 4.12 -4.15
CA HIS A 72 -1.37 3.87 -4.24
C HIS A 72 -1.70 2.40 -3.95
N TRP A 73 -1.10 1.85 -2.90
CA TRP A 73 -1.40 0.49 -2.44
C TRP A 73 -2.60 0.51 -1.51
N GLY A 74 -3.51 -0.42 -1.73
CA GLY A 74 -4.61 -0.68 -0.80
C GLY A 74 -4.16 -1.52 0.40
N ARG A 75 -5.03 -1.56 1.41
CA ARG A 75 -4.76 -2.18 2.72
C ARG A 75 -4.25 -3.63 2.63
N VAL A 76 -4.80 -4.44 1.73
CA VAL A 76 -4.43 -5.87 1.60
C VAL A 76 -2.98 -6.01 1.15
N LYS A 77 -2.53 -5.17 0.21
CA LYS A 77 -1.17 -5.22 -0.32
C LYS A 77 -0.15 -4.70 0.69
N ILE A 78 -0.51 -3.65 1.42
CA ILE A 78 0.30 -3.14 2.54
C ILE A 78 0.47 -4.22 3.60
N GLN A 79 -0.64 -4.87 4.02
CA GLN A 79 -0.61 -5.97 4.99
C GLN A 79 0.30 -7.11 4.54
N GLN A 80 0.18 -7.55 3.29
CA GLN A 80 1.00 -8.63 2.74
C GLN A 80 2.49 -8.23 2.71
N ALA A 81 2.81 -7.00 2.32
CA ALA A 81 4.19 -6.52 2.30
C ALA A 81 4.82 -6.48 3.71
N LEU A 82 4.06 -6.02 4.71
CA LEU A 82 4.51 -6.03 6.11
C LEU A 82 4.69 -7.46 6.64
N ARG A 83 3.79 -8.38 6.30
CA ARG A 83 3.92 -9.81 6.65
C ARG A 83 5.15 -10.46 6.01
N MET A 84 5.43 -10.17 4.74
CA MET A 84 6.63 -10.68 4.05
C MET A 84 7.94 -10.18 4.67
N LYS A 85 7.91 -9.01 5.32
CA LYS A 85 9.06 -8.49 6.11
C LYS A 85 9.22 -9.18 7.48
N GLY A 86 8.34 -10.10 7.85
CA GLY A 86 8.42 -10.83 9.11
C GLY A 86 7.96 -10.03 10.33
N LEU A 87 7.18 -8.97 10.13
CA LEU A 87 6.71 -8.12 11.23
C LEU A 87 5.54 -8.80 11.99
N PRO A 88 5.45 -8.59 13.31
CA PRO A 88 4.42 -9.21 14.15
C PRO A 88 3.03 -8.74 13.73
N GLU A 89 2.10 -9.68 13.63
CA GLU A 89 0.75 -9.39 13.12
C GLU A 89 -0.01 -8.38 13.98
N SER A 90 0.28 -8.32 15.29
CA SER A 90 -0.30 -7.33 16.20
C SER A 90 0.00 -5.89 15.76
N ASP A 91 1.23 -5.61 15.34
CA ASP A 91 1.64 -4.27 14.97
C ASP A 91 1.20 -3.93 13.55
N VAL A 92 1.16 -4.92 12.66
CA VAL A 92 0.55 -4.78 11.33
C VAL A 92 -0.93 -4.41 11.45
N ARG A 93 -1.69 -5.10 12.30
CA ARG A 93 -3.10 -4.78 12.54
C ARG A 93 -3.28 -3.37 13.08
N LYS A 94 -2.49 -2.97 14.09
CA LYS A 94 -2.53 -1.60 14.64
C LYS A 94 -2.23 -0.54 13.58
N ALA A 95 -1.25 -0.78 12.72
CA ALA A 95 -0.89 0.15 11.66
C ALA A 95 -2.00 0.31 10.60
N LEU A 96 -2.68 -0.79 10.25
CA LEU A 96 -3.83 -0.73 9.34
C LEU A 96 -5.02 -0.01 9.98
N SER A 97 -5.33 -0.28 11.25
CA SER A 97 -6.39 0.43 11.97
C SER A 97 -6.11 1.93 12.08
N ALA A 98 -4.87 2.31 12.39
CA ALA A 98 -4.47 3.71 12.42
C ALA A 98 -4.59 4.38 11.04
N LEU A 99 -4.29 3.64 9.97
CA LEU A 99 -4.47 4.15 8.60
C LEU A 99 -5.95 4.40 8.28
N ASP A 100 -6.85 3.49 8.68
CA ASP A 100 -8.29 3.68 8.49
C ASP A 100 -8.84 4.87 9.29
N GLU A 101 -8.37 5.05 10.53
CA GLU A 101 -8.83 6.12 11.44
C GLU A 101 -8.25 7.50 11.09
N GLU A 102 -6.95 7.57 10.76
CA GLU A 102 -6.26 8.84 10.51
C GLU A 102 -6.37 9.30 9.04
N LEU A 103 -6.46 8.36 8.10
CA LEU A 103 -6.29 8.62 6.66
C LEU A 103 -7.45 8.07 5.82
N GLY A 104 -8.58 7.69 6.42
CA GLY A 104 -9.71 7.08 5.70
C GLY A 104 -10.21 7.91 4.51
N ASP A 105 -10.29 9.24 4.66
CA ASP A 105 -10.67 10.15 3.57
C ASP A 105 -9.60 10.23 2.47
N GLU A 106 -8.32 10.31 2.86
CA GLU A 106 -7.20 10.32 1.92
C GLU A 106 -7.11 9.00 1.15
N TYR A 107 -7.36 7.87 1.82
CA TYR A 107 -7.42 6.55 1.21
C TYR A 107 -8.48 6.46 0.12
N ARG A 108 -9.69 6.97 0.40
CA ARG A 108 -10.79 7.02 -0.58
C ARG A 108 -10.45 7.93 -1.76
N SER A 109 -9.86 9.11 -1.50
CA SER A 109 -9.42 10.04 -2.56
C SER A 109 -8.39 9.37 -3.48
N ILE A 110 -7.38 8.74 -2.90
CA ILE A 110 -6.34 8.01 -3.63
C ILE A 110 -6.92 6.89 -4.49
N LEU A 111 -7.86 6.12 -3.95
CA LEU A 111 -8.54 5.07 -4.71
C LEU A 111 -9.32 5.66 -5.89
N LYS A 112 -10.08 6.74 -5.66
CA LYS A 112 -10.81 7.44 -6.71
C LYS A 112 -9.89 7.97 -7.81
N GLU A 113 -8.82 8.66 -7.45
CA GLU A 113 -7.82 9.18 -8.40
C GLU A 113 -7.17 8.05 -9.21
N ALA A 114 -6.80 6.95 -8.57
CA ALA A 114 -6.21 5.79 -9.24
C ALA A 114 -7.19 5.14 -10.23
N LEU A 115 -8.48 5.04 -9.87
CA LEU A 115 -9.53 4.54 -10.74
C LEU A 115 -9.80 5.48 -11.91
N GLU A 116 -9.86 6.79 -11.67
CA GLU A 116 -10.02 7.82 -12.70
C GLU A 116 -8.89 7.83 -13.72
N GLN A 117 -7.64 7.77 -13.25
CA GLN A 117 -6.48 7.63 -14.13
C GLN A 117 -6.58 6.37 -14.99
N LYS A 118 -7.03 5.25 -14.39
CA LYS A 118 -7.22 4.00 -15.13
C LYS A 118 -8.39 4.07 -16.11
N ALA A 119 -9.50 4.71 -15.76
CA ALA A 119 -10.66 4.90 -16.61
C ALA A 119 -10.31 5.75 -17.83
N ARG A 120 -9.60 6.86 -17.64
CA ARG A 120 -9.08 7.69 -18.74
C ARG A 120 -8.20 6.87 -19.70
N SER A 121 -7.34 5.99 -19.18
CA SER A 121 -6.52 5.10 -20.02
C SER A 121 -7.33 4.07 -20.83
N LEU A 122 -8.57 3.79 -20.41
CA LEU A 122 -9.49 2.88 -21.09
C LEU A 122 -10.52 3.62 -21.96
N GLY A 123 -10.40 4.95 -22.10
CA GLY A 123 -11.35 5.78 -22.84
C GLY A 123 -12.71 5.94 -22.15
N MET A 124 -12.74 5.91 -20.82
CA MET A 124 -13.94 6.12 -20.00
C MET A 124 -13.79 7.37 -19.12
N HIS A 125 -14.89 8.12 -18.97
CA HIS A 125 -15.02 9.16 -17.94
C HIS A 125 -15.73 8.57 -16.72
N LEU A 126 -15.22 8.81 -15.52
CA LEU A 126 -15.82 8.30 -14.26
C LEU A 126 -16.80 9.31 -13.64
N THR A 127 -16.88 10.53 -14.17
CA THR A 127 -17.77 11.61 -13.67
C THR A 127 -19.06 11.77 -14.48
N ASP A 128 -19.56 10.73 -15.12
CA ASP A 128 -20.92 10.75 -15.68
C ASP A 128 -21.90 10.49 -14.52
N GLY A 129 -21.88 11.41 -13.54
CA GLY A 129 -22.70 11.41 -12.33
C GLY A 129 -23.33 12.77 -12.18
N CYS A 130 -24.21 13.09 -13.15
CA CYS A 130 -25.35 14.01 -13.13
C CYS A 130 -25.67 14.34 -14.60
N ASP A 131 -26.71 13.68 -15.14
CA ASP A 131 -27.55 14.05 -16.31
C ASP A 131 -28.03 12.84 -17.16
N GLU A 132 -28.04 11.61 -16.63
CA GLU A 132 -28.70 10.45 -17.29
C GLU A 132 -29.86 9.84 -16.47
N GLU A 133 -30.54 10.62 -15.61
CA GLU A 133 -31.85 10.20 -15.04
C GLU A 133 -33.03 10.45 -16.00
N ALA A 134 -32.78 10.95 -17.22
CA ALA A 134 -33.83 11.28 -18.19
C ALA A 134 -34.06 10.25 -19.31
N GLU A 135 -33.38 9.09 -19.31
CA GLU A 135 -33.41 8.15 -20.45
C GLU A 135 -34.05 6.80 -20.11
N TRP A 136 -34.84 6.71 -19.03
CA TRP A 136 -35.53 5.48 -18.61
C TRP A 136 -37.03 5.45 -18.94
N ALA A 137 -37.47 6.26 -19.91
CA ALA A 137 -38.88 6.37 -20.28
C ALA A 137 -39.17 6.17 -21.77
N ALA A 138 -38.21 5.77 -22.61
CA ALA A 138 -38.48 5.51 -24.01
C ALA A 138 -37.69 4.30 -24.50
N GLU A 139 -38.37 3.49 -25.31
CA GLU A 139 -37.84 2.47 -26.21
C GLU A 139 -37.71 1.07 -25.58
N GLU A 140 -38.88 0.42 -25.49
CA GLU A 140 -39.00 -0.95 -26.01
C GLU A 140 -38.50 -0.99 -27.46
N GLU A 141 -37.78 -2.06 -27.79
CA GLU A 141 -37.28 -2.49 -29.12
C GLU A 141 -35.92 -1.91 -29.55
N ASP A 142 -34.83 -2.63 -29.24
CA ASP A 142 -33.83 -3.04 -30.24
C ASP A 142 -32.89 -4.14 -29.71
N GLU A 143 -32.78 -5.25 -30.45
CA GLU A 143 -31.93 -6.42 -30.18
C GLU A 143 -30.40 -6.15 -30.31
N GLU A 144 -29.96 -4.88 -30.21
CA GLU A 144 -28.55 -4.48 -30.21
C GLU A 144 -27.95 -4.21 -28.80
N GLU A 145 -28.72 -4.45 -27.73
CA GLU A 145 -28.27 -4.22 -26.33
C GLU A 145 -27.13 -5.15 -25.86
N GLY A 146 -26.87 -6.26 -26.56
CA GLY A 146 -25.88 -7.27 -26.13
C GLY A 146 -24.41 -6.83 -26.30
N CYS A 147 -24.10 -5.98 -27.28
CA CYS A 147 -22.72 -5.61 -27.61
C CYS A 147 -22.21 -4.45 -26.73
N VAL A 148 -23.04 -3.42 -26.53
CA VAL A 148 -22.71 -2.22 -25.75
C VAL A 148 -22.55 -2.56 -24.25
N THR A 149 -23.39 -3.48 -23.74
CA THR A 149 -23.30 -3.98 -22.36
C THR A 149 -22.03 -4.81 -22.14
N SER A 150 -21.62 -5.62 -23.12
CA SER A 150 -20.40 -6.44 -23.08
C SER A 150 -19.13 -5.58 -22.98
N GLU A 151 -19.03 -4.49 -23.76
CA GLU A 151 -17.84 -3.64 -23.73
C GLU A 151 -17.78 -2.77 -22.46
N ARG A 152 -18.91 -2.21 -22.01
CA ARG A 152 -18.99 -1.52 -20.70
C ARG A 152 -18.61 -2.46 -19.55
N TYR A 153 -19.11 -3.70 -19.55
CA TYR A 153 -18.78 -4.71 -18.57
C TYR A 153 -17.29 -5.09 -18.60
N ALA A 154 -16.72 -5.31 -19.79
CA ALA A 154 -15.31 -5.63 -19.96
C ALA A 154 -14.39 -4.50 -19.45
N ARG A 155 -14.75 -3.23 -19.70
CA ARG A 155 -13.98 -2.09 -19.17
C ARG A 155 -14.14 -1.96 -17.65
N ARG A 156 -15.33 -2.17 -17.09
CA ARG A 156 -15.57 -2.20 -15.63
C ARG A 156 -14.77 -3.33 -14.94
N GLN A 157 -14.72 -4.52 -15.53
CA GLN A 157 -13.90 -5.63 -15.02
C GLN A 157 -12.39 -5.28 -15.03
N LYS A 158 -11.91 -4.57 -16.05
CA LYS A 158 -10.50 -4.11 -16.11
C LYS A 158 -10.20 -3.11 -14.99
N LEU A 159 -11.13 -2.23 -14.64
CA LEU A 159 -11.00 -1.31 -13.51
C LEU A 159 -10.96 -2.06 -12.18
N ILE A 160 -11.91 -2.96 -11.94
CA ILE A 160 -11.98 -3.78 -10.72
C ILE A 160 -10.70 -4.62 -10.57
N ARG A 161 -10.25 -5.29 -11.63
CA ARG A 161 -9.00 -6.08 -11.61
C ARG A 161 -7.79 -5.20 -11.30
N PHE A 162 -7.74 -3.99 -11.87
CA PHE A 162 -6.66 -3.04 -11.59
C PHE A 162 -6.63 -2.63 -10.11
N ALA A 163 -7.76 -2.21 -9.54
CA ALA A 163 -7.82 -1.81 -8.13
C ALA A 163 -7.55 -2.99 -7.18
N ALA A 164 -8.10 -4.18 -7.47
CA ALA A 164 -7.79 -5.39 -6.72
C ALA A 164 -6.30 -5.73 -6.76
N SER A 165 -5.63 -5.58 -7.92
CA SER A 165 -4.17 -5.81 -8.05
C SER A 165 -3.31 -4.81 -7.24
N ARG A 166 -3.88 -3.63 -6.93
CA ARG A 166 -3.26 -2.64 -6.05
C ARG A 166 -3.53 -2.93 -4.57
N GLY A 167 -4.42 -3.87 -4.25
CA GLY A 167 -4.70 -4.32 -2.88
C GLY A 167 -5.89 -3.64 -2.23
N PHE A 168 -6.72 -2.94 -3.01
CA PHE A 168 -8.00 -2.43 -2.54
C PHE A 168 -9.00 -3.59 -2.45
N THR A 169 -9.86 -3.54 -1.44
CA THR A 169 -10.89 -4.55 -1.25
C THR A 169 -12.07 -4.33 -2.17
N MET A 170 -12.80 -5.40 -2.46
CA MET A 170 -13.96 -5.33 -3.35
C MET A 170 -15.02 -4.36 -2.84
N ASP A 171 -15.27 -4.32 -1.54
CA ASP A 171 -16.24 -3.42 -0.91
C ASP A 171 -15.91 -1.95 -1.19
N GLU A 172 -14.65 -1.56 -0.98
CA GLU A 172 -14.16 -0.20 -1.26
C GLU A 172 -14.28 0.15 -2.75
N ILE A 173 -13.94 -0.80 -3.63
CA ILE A 173 -14.01 -0.60 -5.09
C ILE A 173 -15.46 -0.44 -5.54
N LEU A 174 -16.36 -1.30 -5.06
CA LEU A 174 -17.76 -1.27 -5.46
C LEU A 174 -18.48 -0.04 -4.93
N SER A 175 -18.14 0.45 -3.73
CA SER A 175 -18.70 1.68 -3.17
C SER A 175 -18.42 2.94 -3.99
N LEU A 176 -17.38 2.91 -4.84
CA LEU A 176 -17.03 4.01 -5.76
C LEU A 176 -17.54 3.78 -7.19
N LEU A 177 -18.04 2.58 -7.49
CA LEU A 177 -18.57 2.19 -8.81
C LEU A 177 -20.08 1.91 -8.78
N SER A 178 -20.73 2.19 -7.63
CA SER A 178 -22.17 2.19 -7.43
C SER A 178 -22.70 3.60 -7.63
#